data_AF-A0A3M1J8N9-F1
#
_entry.id   AF-A0A3M1J8N9-F1
#
_cell.length_a   1.000
_cell.length_b   1.000
_cell.length_c   1.000
_cell.angle_alpha   90.00
_cell.angle_beta   90.00
_cell.angle_gamma   90.00
#
_symmetry.space_group_name_H-M   'P 1'
#
loop_
_entity.id
_entity.type
_entity.pdbx_description
1 polymer ?
#
loop_
_entity_poly.entity_id
_entity_poly.type
_entity_poly.pdbx_seq_one_letter_code
_entity_poly.pdbx_strand_id
1 'polypeptide(L)'
;MKKTAIYFLNAVLLTALLVTLAPGHASAQGNMTCDQDVVVQADDWLSKIAEKVFGDVFAYPAIVEATNAAAAGDDSYATIDNPDLIEPGWKLCVPAAGEAATIVSEAAMASSEQLAALGFNSWDDVLAAADGTTVNWFMWGGSDTINANVDKDIGDVVKEKYNITLNRVPVEDTASVVNKVLDESAAGVTEGGSVDMIWINGENFKTLAKAGLLYGPFAQALPNSKYVNWDDPALAFDFGYPVDGYESPWGHAQFVMEFDTAQVGDTAPATFEDLAAWIHANPGKFTYPAIPDFTG
;
A
#
# COMPACT_ATOMS: atom_id res chain seq x y z
N MET A 1 -51.00 5.61 29.04
CA MET A 1 -52.14 5.29 28.14
C MET A 1 -51.71 5.62 26.72
N LYS A 2 -51.77 4.64 25.80
CA LYS A 2 -51.55 4.63 24.32
C LYS A 2 -50.20 5.22 23.83
N LYS A 3 -49.20 4.54 23.22
CA LYS A 3 -49.03 3.33 22.38
C LYS A 3 -49.89 3.23 21.11
N THR A 4 -49.30 3.48 19.93
CA THR A 4 -49.48 2.77 18.62
C THR A 4 -48.54 3.42 17.57
N ALA A 5 -47.50 2.78 16.99
CA ALA A 5 -47.45 1.64 16.05
C ALA A 5 -47.77 2.05 14.59
N ILE A 6 -47.29 1.49 13.47
CA ILE A 6 -46.29 0.47 13.06
C ILE A 6 -46.38 0.51 11.51
N TYR A 7 -45.22 0.58 10.83
CA TYR A 7 -44.81 -0.07 9.57
C TYR A 7 -45.59 -0.08 8.22
N PHE A 8 -44.74 -0.08 7.17
CA PHE A 8 -44.82 -0.69 5.83
C PHE A 8 -45.73 -0.05 4.76
N LEU A 9 -45.10 0.54 3.74
CA LEU A 9 -45.32 0.06 2.37
C LEU A 9 -44.07 0.25 1.49
N ASN A 10 -43.63 -0.87 0.93
CA ASN A 10 -42.66 -0.99 -0.13
C ASN A 10 -43.03 -0.11 -1.34
N ALA A 11 -42.10 0.72 -1.79
CA ALA A 11 -42.05 1.18 -3.17
C ALA A 11 -40.62 0.98 -3.66
N VAL A 12 -40.41 -0.21 -4.23
CA VAL A 12 -39.28 -0.51 -5.10
C VAL A 12 -39.37 0.46 -6.28
N LEU A 13 -38.59 1.54 -6.24
CA LEU A 13 -38.29 2.32 -7.43
C LEU A 13 -36.90 1.91 -7.88
N LEU A 14 -36.91 0.89 -8.74
CA LEU A 14 -35.77 0.41 -9.50
C LEU A 14 -35.44 1.49 -10.56
N THR A 15 -34.78 2.58 -10.15
CA THR A 15 -34.04 3.41 -11.10
C THR A 15 -32.78 2.66 -11.43
N ALA A 16 -32.81 1.98 -12.58
CA ALA A 16 -31.63 1.49 -13.26
C ALA A 16 -30.66 2.66 -13.43
N LEU A 17 -29.67 2.73 -12.54
CA LEU A 17 -28.48 3.51 -12.78
C LEU A 17 -27.75 2.74 -13.89
N LEU A 18 -28.00 3.14 -15.15
CA LEU A 18 -27.05 2.86 -16.21
C LEU A 18 -25.73 3.47 -15.73
N VAL A 19 -24.88 2.62 -15.15
CA VAL A 19 -23.45 2.82 -15.23
C VAL A 19 -23.17 2.77 -16.73
N THR A 20 -23.21 3.93 -17.37
CA THR A 20 -22.42 4.10 -18.56
C THR A 20 -21.02 3.75 -18.09
N LEU A 21 -20.53 2.58 -18.53
CA LEU A 21 -19.11 2.38 -18.71
C LEU A 21 -18.67 3.62 -19.49
N ALA A 22 -18.20 4.64 -18.76
CA ALA A 22 -17.28 5.58 -19.34
C ALA A 22 -16.22 4.67 -19.94
N PRO A 23 -15.90 4.82 -21.24
CA PRO A 23 -14.74 4.12 -21.76
C PRO A 23 -13.64 4.39 -20.75
N GLY A 24 -13.06 3.31 -20.18
CA GLY A 24 -11.87 3.43 -19.34
C GLY A 24 -10.99 4.43 -20.05
N HIS A 25 -10.48 5.43 -19.33
CA HIS A 25 -9.62 6.45 -19.91
C HIS A 25 -8.49 5.69 -20.61
N ALA A 26 -8.67 5.42 -21.90
CA ALA A 26 -7.61 5.16 -22.81
C ALA A 26 -6.99 6.54 -22.87
N SER A 27 -6.04 6.77 -21.96
CA SER A 27 -4.98 7.74 -22.16
C SER A 27 -4.67 7.60 -23.64
N ALA A 28 -4.88 8.67 -24.41
CA ALA A 28 -4.43 8.69 -25.78
C ALA A 28 -2.91 8.60 -25.67
N GLN A 29 -2.38 7.37 -25.63
CA GLN A 29 -0.96 7.07 -25.70
C GLN A 29 -0.56 7.57 -27.08
N GLY A 30 -0.22 8.85 -27.16
CA GLY A 30 0.52 9.37 -28.29
C GLY A 30 1.72 8.46 -28.44
N ASN A 31 2.01 8.04 -29.67
CA ASN A 31 3.15 7.16 -29.99
C ASN A 31 4.38 7.62 -29.19
N MET A 32 4.65 6.96 -28.06
CA MET A 32 5.85 7.22 -27.28
C MET A 32 7.01 6.80 -28.16
N THR A 33 7.78 7.77 -28.61
CA THR A 33 8.86 7.50 -29.54
C THR A 33 10.11 7.13 -28.78
N CYS A 34 10.73 6.02 -29.18
CA CYS A 34 12.00 5.62 -28.62
C CYS A 34 13.11 6.57 -29.08
N ASP A 35 13.57 7.44 -28.17
CA ASP A 35 14.63 8.42 -28.47
C ASP A 35 16.01 7.77 -28.33
N GLN A 36 16.16 6.85 -27.36
CA GLN A 36 17.40 6.13 -27.13
C GLN A 36 17.16 4.68 -26.68
N ASP A 37 17.95 3.76 -27.26
CA ASP A 37 18.07 2.38 -26.77
C ASP A 37 19.10 2.29 -25.64
N VAL A 38 18.74 1.61 -24.55
CA VAL A 38 19.67 1.27 -23.46
C VAL A 38 19.69 -0.24 -23.27
N VAL A 39 20.89 -0.82 -23.24
CA VAL A 39 21.06 -2.23 -22.86
C VAL A 39 21.43 -2.30 -21.39
N VAL A 40 20.61 -2.97 -20.59
CA VAL A 40 20.83 -3.15 -19.15
C VAL A 40 22.18 -3.81 -18.90
N GLN A 41 22.97 -3.25 -18.00
CA GLN A 41 24.23 -3.84 -17.54
C GLN A 41 24.06 -4.48 -16.16
N ALA A 42 25.06 -5.28 -15.75
CA ALA A 42 25.14 -5.70 -14.36
C ALA A 42 25.19 -4.48 -13.43
N ASP A 43 24.50 -4.56 -12.29
CA ASP A 43 24.35 -3.50 -11.28
C ASP A 43 23.54 -2.26 -11.74
N ASP A 44 22.74 -2.37 -12.80
CA ASP A 44 21.75 -1.35 -13.14
C ASP A 44 20.39 -1.63 -12.49
N TRP A 45 19.68 -0.54 -12.18
CA TRP A 45 18.27 -0.51 -11.84
C TRP A 45 17.65 0.72 -12.51
N LEU A 46 16.34 0.72 -12.73
CA LEU A 46 15.68 1.70 -13.60
C LEU A 46 15.87 3.15 -13.13
N SER A 47 15.82 3.43 -11.82
CA SER A 47 16.02 4.80 -11.30
C SER A 47 17.44 5.34 -11.49
N LYS A 48 18.47 4.47 -11.50
CA LYS A 48 19.85 4.86 -11.85
C LYS A 48 19.99 5.18 -13.33
N ILE A 49 19.28 4.44 -14.20
CA ILE A 49 19.22 4.75 -15.63
C ILE A 49 18.49 6.08 -15.84
N ALA A 50 17.37 6.29 -15.16
CA ALA A 50 16.61 7.54 -15.22
C ALA A 50 17.42 8.74 -14.71
N GLU A 51 18.15 8.61 -13.61
CA GLU A 51 19.07 9.65 -13.13
C GLU A 51 20.13 9.99 -14.19
N LYS A 52 20.71 8.96 -14.81
CA LYS A 52 21.76 9.14 -15.83
C LYS A 52 21.22 9.83 -17.09
N VAL A 53 20.00 9.51 -17.53
CA VAL A 53 19.47 10.01 -18.81
C VAL A 53 18.66 11.29 -18.64
N PHE A 54 17.86 11.40 -17.59
CA PHE A 54 16.96 12.53 -17.35
C PHE A 54 17.44 13.49 -16.27
N GLY A 55 18.43 13.10 -15.46
CA GLY A 55 18.78 13.85 -14.25
C GLY A 55 17.73 13.74 -13.14
N ASP A 56 16.76 12.83 -13.29
CA ASP A 56 15.67 12.62 -12.35
C ASP A 56 15.45 11.13 -12.12
N VAL A 57 15.80 10.67 -10.92
CA VAL A 57 15.57 9.29 -10.47
C VAL A 57 14.10 8.88 -10.53
N PHE A 58 13.17 9.83 -10.45
CA PHE A 58 11.72 9.59 -10.45
C PHE A 58 11.13 9.48 -11.86
N ALA A 59 11.92 9.74 -12.90
CA ALA A 59 11.49 9.60 -14.30
C ALA A 59 11.57 8.14 -14.81
N TYR A 60 11.98 7.19 -13.98
CA TYR A 60 12.08 5.77 -14.37
C TYR A 60 10.76 5.13 -14.84
N PRO A 61 9.55 5.51 -14.37
CA PRO A 61 8.31 4.97 -14.90
C PRO A 61 8.13 5.26 -16.40
N ALA A 62 8.70 6.38 -16.89
CA ALA A 62 8.70 6.69 -18.32
C ALA A 62 9.50 5.67 -19.14
N ILE A 63 10.58 5.12 -18.58
CA ILE A 63 11.36 4.05 -19.23
C ILE A 63 10.52 2.77 -19.30
N VAL A 64 9.77 2.44 -18.24
CA VAL A 64 8.88 1.27 -18.21
C VAL A 64 7.80 1.38 -19.27
N GLU A 65 7.07 2.50 -19.28
CA GLU A 65 5.97 2.73 -20.22
C GLU A 65 6.46 2.71 -21.66
N ALA A 66 7.56 3.42 -21.96
CA ALA A 66 8.15 3.44 -23.30
C ALA A 66 8.63 2.05 -23.75
N THR A 67 9.26 1.30 -22.84
CA THR A 67 9.78 -0.04 -23.15
C THR A 67 8.66 -1.02 -23.45
N ASN A 68 7.60 -1.03 -22.63
CA ASN A 68 6.43 -1.89 -22.87
C ASN A 68 5.65 -1.48 -24.12
N ALA A 69 5.53 -0.17 -24.39
CA ALA A 69 4.94 0.33 -25.63
C ALA A 69 5.75 -0.08 -26.86
N ALA A 70 7.09 -0.02 -26.79
CA ALA A 70 7.97 -0.46 -27.87
C ALA A 70 7.91 -1.98 -28.07
N ALA A 71 7.89 -2.76 -26.99
CA ALA A 71 7.78 -4.22 -27.02
C ALA A 71 6.48 -4.72 -27.68
N ALA A 72 5.40 -3.92 -27.64
CA ALA A 72 4.16 -4.25 -28.35
C ALA A 72 4.29 -4.23 -29.89
N GLY A 73 5.31 -3.54 -30.43
CA GLY A 73 5.58 -3.44 -31.86
C GLY A 73 6.89 -4.08 -32.33
N ASP A 74 7.84 -4.30 -31.41
CA ASP A 74 9.16 -4.85 -31.67
C ASP A 74 9.62 -5.74 -30.49
N ASP A 75 9.58 -7.06 -30.72
CA ASP A 75 9.96 -8.10 -29.74
C ASP A 75 11.44 -8.05 -29.30
N SER A 76 12.27 -7.16 -29.87
CA SER A 76 13.63 -6.95 -29.39
C SER A 76 13.72 -6.14 -28.10
N TYR A 77 12.66 -5.39 -27.74
CA TYR A 77 12.54 -4.72 -26.46
C TYR A 77 12.03 -5.67 -25.38
N ALA A 78 12.45 -5.44 -24.14
CA ALA A 78 11.97 -6.22 -23.00
C ALA A 78 10.50 -5.91 -22.69
N THR A 79 9.80 -6.88 -22.09
CA THR A 79 8.53 -6.63 -21.39
C THR A 79 8.82 -6.54 -19.91
N ILE A 80 8.58 -5.37 -19.32
CA ILE A 80 8.80 -5.09 -17.90
C ILE A 80 7.47 -5.23 -17.16
N ASP A 81 7.26 -6.40 -16.55
CA ASP A 81 6.11 -6.65 -15.67
C ASP A 81 6.35 -6.14 -14.25
N ASN A 82 7.61 -6.20 -13.78
CA ASN A 82 8.03 -5.70 -12.48
C ASN A 82 9.20 -4.71 -12.66
N PRO A 83 9.02 -3.41 -12.39
CA PRO A 83 10.07 -2.40 -12.52
C PRO A 83 11.30 -2.63 -11.62
N ASP A 84 11.16 -3.40 -10.53
CA ASP A 84 12.28 -3.74 -9.64
C ASP A 84 13.14 -4.89 -10.19
N LEU A 85 12.70 -5.54 -11.28
CA LEU A 85 13.39 -6.67 -11.90
C LEU A 85 13.75 -6.34 -13.35
N ILE A 86 15.03 -6.04 -13.59
CA ILE A 86 15.61 -5.95 -14.94
C ILE A 86 16.83 -6.86 -15.05
N GLU A 87 17.03 -7.50 -16.21
CA GLU A 87 18.15 -8.41 -16.40
C GLU A 87 19.22 -7.83 -17.34
N PRO A 88 20.51 -8.09 -17.07
CA PRO A 88 21.58 -7.71 -17.98
C PRO A 88 21.33 -8.24 -19.40
N GLY A 89 21.47 -7.35 -20.39
CA GLY A 89 21.22 -7.65 -21.80
C GLY A 89 19.82 -7.27 -22.30
N TRP A 90 18.88 -6.94 -21.41
CA TRP A 90 17.59 -6.40 -21.82
C TRP A 90 17.75 -5.08 -22.57
N LYS A 91 17.03 -4.95 -23.68
CA LYS A 91 16.95 -3.70 -24.45
C LYS A 91 15.76 -2.90 -23.94
N LEU A 92 16.04 -1.74 -23.36
CA LEU A 92 15.06 -0.79 -22.87
C LEU A 92 14.92 0.36 -23.86
N CYS A 93 13.70 0.87 -23.95
CA CYS A 93 13.41 2.09 -24.66
C CYS A 93 13.41 3.27 -23.69
N VAL A 94 14.23 4.28 -23.96
CA VAL A 94 14.21 5.55 -23.22
C VAL A 94 13.48 6.60 -24.06
N PRO A 95 12.36 7.16 -23.57
CA PRO A 95 11.59 8.16 -24.31
C PRO A 95 12.28 9.53 -24.31
N ALA A 96 11.76 10.45 -25.09
CA ALA A 96 12.26 11.82 -25.09
C ALA A 96 12.08 12.47 -23.70
N ALA A 97 13.03 13.31 -23.28
CA ALA A 97 12.98 13.96 -21.96
C ALA A 97 11.68 14.75 -21.70
N GLY A 98 11.06 15.31 -22.75
CA GLY A 98 9.76 15.99 -22.63
C GLY A 98 8.59 15.03 -22.34
N GLU A 99 8.62 13.82 -22.89
CA GLU A 99 7.63 12.77 -22.61
C GLU A 99 7.81 12.23 -21.19
N ALA A 100 9.07 11.99 -20.78
CA ALA A 100 9.38 11.60 -19.41
C ALA A 100 8.93 12.65 -18.38
N ALA A 101 9.17 13.93 -18.67
CA ALA A 101 8.69 15.03 -17.83
C ALA A 101 7.15 15.10 -17.79
N THR A 102 6.48 14.73 -18.88
CA THR A 102 5.00 14.68 -18.94
C THR A 102 4.47 13.59 -18.00
N ILE A 103 5.02 12.38 -18.06
CA ILE A 103 4.64 11.26 -17.19
C ILE A 103 4.87 11.62 -15.70
N VAL A 104 6.02 12.22 -15.38
CA VAL A 104 6.30 12.71 -14.02
C VAL A 104 5.30 13.80 -13.59
N SER A 105 4.93 14.70 -14.51
CA SER A 105 3.94 15.76 -14.24
C SER A 105 2.51 15.24 -14.08
N GLU A 106 2.12 14.21 -14.82
CA GLU A 106 0.80 13.56 -14.70
C GLU A 106 0.67 12.85 -13.36
N ALA A 107 1.70 12.14 -12.91
CA ALA A 107 1.76 11.56 -11.58
C ALA A 107 1.66 12.63 -10.48
N ALA A 108 2.32 13.79 -10.67
CA ALA A 108 2.22 14.91 -9.74
C ALA A 108 0.82 15.57 -9.73
N MET A 109 0.15 15.64 -10.89
CA MET A 109 -1.22 16.18 -10.98
C MET A 109 -2.25 15.23 -10.34
N ALA A 110 -2.11 13.92 -10.53
CA ALA A 110 -2.97 12.92 -9.87
C ALA A 110 -2.84 13.00 -8.34
N SER A 111 -1.61 13.12 -7.82
CA SER A 111 -1.34 13.38 -6.40
C SER A 111 -1.99 14.68 -5.91
N SER A 112 -1.93 15.74 -6.71
CA SER A 112 -2.50 17.05 -6.36
C SER A 112 -4.03 17.04 -6.30
N GLU A 113 -4.70 16.31 -7.20
CA GLU A 113 -6.17 16.16 -7.16
C GLU A 113 -6.62 15.38 -5.91
N GLN A 114 -5.89 14.33 -5.56
CA GLN A 114 -6.17 13.55 -4.35
C GLN A 114 -5.92 14.34 -3.06
N LEU A 115 -4.86 15.16 -3.02
CA LEU A 115 -4.61 16.09 -1.91
C LEU A 115 -5.72 17.15 -1.80
N ALA A 116 -6.21 17.66 -2.92
CA ALA A 116 -7.29 18.64 -2.94
C ALA A 116 -8.60 18.07 -2.35
N ALA A 117 -8.89 16.79 -2.59
CA ALA A 117 -10.01 16.08 -1.97
C ALA A 117 -9.88 16.00 -0.44
N LEU A 118 -8.66 16.05 0.10
CA LEU A 118 -8.35 16.09 1.53
C LEU A 118 -8.28 17.52 2.10
N GLY A 119 -8.47 18.54 1.26
CA GLY A 119 -8.44 19.95 1.65
C GLY A 119 -7.06 20.61 1.56
N PHE A 120 -6.09 20.01 0.87
CA PHE A 120 -4.74 20.54 0.71
C PHE A 120 -4.41 20.77 -0.77
N ASN A 121 -3.75 21.88 -1.12
CA ASN A 121 -3.39 22.15 -2.52
C ASN A 121 -2.00 21.59 -2.89
N SER A 122 -1.19 21.26 -1.89
CA SER A 122 0.17 20.76 -2.06
C SER A 122 0.61 19.95 -0.84
N TRP A 123 1.68 19.18 -0.99
CA TRP A 123 2.32 18.53 0.16
C TRP A 123 2.92 19.56 1.14
N ASP A 124 3.38 20.70 0.65
CA ASP A 124 3.87 21.79 1.50
C ASP A 124 2.75 22.36 2.39
N ASP A 125 1.51 22.42 1.90
CA ASP A 125 0.34 22.80 2.71
C ASP A 125 0.11 21.80 3.85
N VAL A 126 0.26 20.50 3.57
CA VAL A 126 0.17 19.43 4.59
C VAL A 126 1.25 19.59 5.64
N LEU A 127 2.50 19.79 5.22
CA LEU A 127 3.63 20.01 6.14
C LEU A 127 3.44 21.25 7.01
N ALA A 128 2.95 22.35 6.42
CA ALA A 128 2.66 23.57 7.17
C ALA A 128 1.53 23.40 8.19
N ALA A 129 0.49 22.63 7.85
CA ALA A 129 -0.61 22.32 8.77
C ALA A 129 -0.19 21.37 9.90
N ALA A 130 0.79 20.49 9.65
CA ALA A 130 1.27 19.52 10.62
C ALA A 130 2.36 20.07 11.58
N ASP A 131 2.97 21.22 11.27
CA ASP A 131 4.05 21.79 12.09
C ASP A 131 3.66 21.96 13.57
N GLY A 132 4.45 21.37 14.46
CA GLY A 132 4.24 21.44 15.91
C GLY A 132 3.10 20.59 16.46
N THR A 133 2.44 19.79 15.62
CA THR A 133 1.35 18.90 16.05
C THR A 133 1.88 17.64 16.75
N THR A 134 0.96 16.88 17.36
CA THR A 134 1.22 15.57 17.93
C THR A 134 0.27 14.56 17.29
N VAL A 135 0.79 13.41 16.88
CA VAL A 135 0.02 12.28 16.35
C VAL A 135 0.00 11.16 17.39
N ASN A 136 -1.18 10.82 17.91
CA ASN A 136 -1.39 9.67 18.77
C ASN A 136 -1.57 8.41 17.92
N TRP A 137 -0.50 7.65 17.78
CA TRP A 137 -0.48 6.42 16.99
C TRP A 137 -0.65 5.19 17.88
N PHE A 138 -1.81 4.57 17.83
CA PHE A 138 -2.13 3.35 18.56
C PHE A 138 -1.58 2.13 17.82
N MET A 139 -0.68 1.39 18.48
CA MET A 139 0.08 0.30 17.87
C MET A 139 0.15 -0.92 18.77
N TRP A 140 0.15 -2.11 18.17
CA TRP A 140 0.35 -3.35 18.91
C TRP A 140 1.67 -3.35 19.68
N GLY A 141 1.59 -3.60 20.99
CA GLY A 141 2.70 -3.48 21.92
C GLY A 141 3.62 -4.71 21.98
N GLY A 142 3.30 -5.82 21.31
CA GLY A 142 3.96 -7.12 21.55
C GLY A 142 5.35 -7.31 20.94
N SER A 143 5.92 -6.30 20.28
CA SER A 143 7.28 -6.37 19.72
C SER A 143 8.11 -5.16 20.09
N ASP A 144 9.07 -5.34 21.00
CA ASP A 144 10.02 -4.29 21.42
C ASP A 144 10.83 -3.75 20.23
N THR A 145 11.19 -4.61 19.28
CA THR A 145 11.95 -4.22 18.09
C THR A 145 11.15 -3.27 17.20
N ILE A 146 9.90 -3.64 16.88
CA ILE A 146 9.01 -2.80 16.07
C ILE A 146 8.74 -1.47 16.78
N ASN A 147 8.44 -1.54 18.08
CA ASN A 147 8.12 -0.37 18.89
C ASN A 147 9.30 0.60 19.01
N ALA A 148 10.51 0.08 19.22
CA ALA A 148 11.72 0.90 19.29
C ALA A 148 12.04 1.57 17.95
N ASN A 149 11.80 0.88 16.83
CA ASN A 149 11.95 1.45 15.50
C ASN A 149 10.99 2.63 15.27
N VAL A 150 9.72 2.48 15.67
CA VAL A 150 8.76 3.58 15.56
C VAL A 150 9.11 4.75 16.50
N ASP A 151 9.48 4.46 17.75
CA ASP A 151 9.78 5.52 18.71
C ASP A 151 11.00 6.33 18.30
N LYS A 152 12.06 5.67 17.82
CA LYS A 152 13.38 6.30 17.59
C LYS A 152 13.64 6.57 16.13
N ASP A 153 13.67 5.52 15.31
CA ASP A 153 14.11 5.66 13.91
C ASP A 153 13.11 6.44 13.06
N ILE A 154 11.82 6.36 13.40
CA ILE A 154 10.76 7.14 12.74
C ILE A 154 10.41 8.38 13.57
N GLY A 155 10.12 8.22 14.87
CA GLY A 155 9.68 9.29 15.75
C GLY A 155 10.70 10.43 15.87
N ASP A 156 11.97 10.14 16.13
CA ASP A 156 13.01 11.18 16.24
C ASP A 156 13.23 11.89 14.90
N VAL A 157 13.22 11.15 13.79
CA VAL A 157 13.40 11.71 12.44
C VAL A 157 12.23 12.62 12.05
N VAL A 158 11.00 12.20 12.34
CA VAL A 158 9.79 12.99 12.09
C VAL A 158 9.80 14.26 12.93
N LYS A 159 10.24 14.17 14.20
CA LYS A 159 10.36 15.34 15.06
C LYS A 159 11.44 16.31 14.59
N GLU A 160 12.62 15.80 14.22
CA GLU A 160 13.74 16.62 13.77
C GLU A 160 13.42 17.33 12.45
N LYS A 161 12.84 16.62 11.48
CA LYS A 161 12.64 17.15 10.11
C LYS A 161 11.37 17.98 9.96
N TYR A 162 10.31 17.63 10.70
CA TYR A 162 8.98 18.20 10.47
C TYR A 162 8.35 18.78 11.74
N ASN A 163 9.05 18.75 12.88
CA ASN A 163 8.57 19.24 14.17
C ASN A 163 7.26 18.57 14.67
N ILE A 164 6.87 17.45 14.08
CA ILE A 164 5.72 16.65 14.48
C ILE A 164 6.14 15.70 15.62
N THR A 165 5.34 15.62 16.67
CA THR A 165 5.58 14.69 17.78
C THR A 165 4.80 13.40 17.54
N LEU A 166 5.49 12.28 17.35
CA LEU A 166 4.84 10.98 17.25
C LEU A 166 4.67 10.38 18.64
N ASN A 167 3.45 10.32 19.15
CA ASN A 167 3.12 9.71 20.44
C ASN A 167 2.59 8.29 20.20
N ARG A 168 3.47 7.29 20.24
CA ARG A 168 3.06 5.89 20.13
C ARG A 168 2.35 5.44 21.40
N VAL A 169 1.13 4.94 21.25
CA VAL A 169 0.30 4.39 22.33
C VAL A 169 0.27 2.86 22.19
N PRO A 170 0.96 2.10 23.07
CA PRO A 170 0.96 0.65 22.99
C PRO A 170 -0.41 0.09 23.36
N VAL A 171 -0.89 -0.89 22.58
CA VAL A 171 -2.13 -1.63 22.85
C VAL A 171 -1.89 -3.13 22.84
N GLU A 172 -2.64 -3.85 23.68
CA GLU A 172 -2.64 -5.30 23.69
C GLU A 172 -3.39 -5.86 22.46
N ASP A 173 -4.53 -5.24 22.13
CA ASP A 173 -5.40 -5.63 21.01
C ASP A 173 -5.96 -4.38 20.31
N THR A 174 -5.82 -4.34 18.98
CA THR A 174 -6.34 -3.29 18.09
C THR A 174 -7.86 -3.12 18.23
N ALA A 175 -8.61 -4.17 18.55
CA ALA A 175 -10.06 -4.08 18.71
C ALA A 175 -10.45 -3.12 19.86
N SER A 176 -9.61 -2.97 20.89
CA SER A 176 -9.84 -2.01 21.97
C SER A 176 -9.84 -0.55 21.48
N VAL A 177 -9.02 -0.25 20.46
CA VAL A 177 -8.91 1.07 19.84
C VAL A 177 -10.09 1.32 18.91
N VAL A 178 -10.49 0.32 18.13
CA VAL A 178 -11.68 0.39 17.27
C VAL A 178 -12.94 0.66 18.10
N ASN A 179 -13.12 -0.07 19.19
CA ASN A 179 -14.25 0.16 20.10
C ASN A 179 -14.25 1.57 20.68
N LYS A 180 -13.07 2.09 21.02
CA LYS A 180 -12.92 3.47 21.49
C LYS A 180 -13.36 4.50 20.45
N VAL A 181 -12.98 4.32 19.18
CA VAL A 181 -13.41 5.19 18.07
C VAL A 181 -14.93 5.09 17.85
N LEU A 182 -15.49 3.89 17.90
CA LEU A 182 -16.94 3.66 17.80
C LEU A 182 -17.71 4.33 18.94
N ASP A 183 -17.22 4.22 20.18
CA ASP A 183 -17.83 4.83 21.36
C ASP A 183 -17.76 6.36 21.32
N GLU A 184 -16.63 6.93 20.90
CA GLU A 184 -16.47 8.37 20.68
C GLU A 184 -17.48 8.87 19.63
N SER A 185 -17.57 8.19 18.48
CA SER A 185 -18.54 8.52 17.43
C SER A 185 -20.00 8.42 17.93
N ALA A 186 -20.35 7.35 18.65
CA ALA A 186 -21.68 7.15 19.21
C ALA A 186 -22.04 8.21 20.27
N ALA A 187 -21.04 8.77 20.95
CA ALA A 187 -21.19 9.90 21.87
C ALA A 187 -21.27 11.26 21.16
N GLY A 188 -21.19 11.30 19.83
CA GLY A 188 -21.24 12.52 19.02
C GLY A 188 -19.90 13.25 18.91
N VAL A 189 -18.79 12.60 19.28
CA VAL A 189 -17.44 13.14 19.07
C VAL A 189 -17.05 12.87 17.62
N THR A 190 -17.15 13.91 16.78
CA THR A 190 -16.79 13.85 15.36
C THR A 190 -15.49 14.59 15.03
N GLU A 191 -14.95 15.34 15.99
CA GLU A 191 -13.70 16.08 15.90
C GLU A 191 -13.02 16.06 17.28
N GLY A 192 -11.68 16.12 17.30
CA GLY A 192 -10.92 16.10 18.56
C GLY A 192 -11.05 14.78 19.34
N GLY A 193 -11.34 13.68 18.63
CA GLY A 193 -11.21 12.33 19.16
C GLY A 193 -9.78 12.05 19.59
N SER A 194 -9.58 10.98 20.35
CA SER A 194 -8.26 10.72 20.98
C SER A 194 -7.36 9.77 20.20
N VAL A 195 -7.81 9.27 19.06
CA VAL A 195 -7.09 8.33 18.19
C VAL A 195 -6.84 9.03 16.85
N ASP A 196 -5.57 9.30 16.54
CA ASP A 196 -5.19 9.95 15.28
C ASP A 196 -4.81 8.90 14.21
N MET A 197 -4.11 7.83 14.63
CA MET A 197 -3.67 6.76 13.74
C MET A 197 -3.72 5.40 14.44
N ILE A 198 -4.04 4.34 13.69
CA ILE A 198 -4.12 2.96 14.18
C ILE A 198 -3.23 2.08 13.29
N TRP A 199 -2.32 1.32 13.89
CA TRP A 199 -1.80 0.12 13.21
C TRP A 199 -2.93 -0.92 13.22
N ILE A 200 -3.55 -1.07 12.06
CA ILE A 200 -4.79 -1.82 11.91
C ILE A 200 -4.57 -3.12 11.14
N ASN A 201 -5.46 -4.09 11.32
CA ASN A 201 -5.53 -5.32 10.55
C ASN A 201 -6.91 -5.44 9.89
N GLY A 202 -7.06 -6.32 8.90
CA GLY A 202 -8.24 -6.34 8.03
C GLY A 202 -9.60 -6.47 8.73
N GLU A 203 -9.70 -7.22 9.83
CA GLU A 203 -10.94 -7.31 10.61
C GLU A 203 -11.34 -5.95 11.20
N ASN A 204 -10.37 -5.25 11.81
CA ASN A 204 -10.58 -3.96 12.44
C ASN A 204 -10.78 -2.85 11.40
N PHE A 205 -10.03 -2.89 10.30
CA PHE A 205 -10.18 -1.98 9.17
C PHE A 205 -11.60 -2.07 8.61
N LYS A 206 -12.06 -3.28 8.27
CA LYS A 206 -13.41 -3.54 7.79
C LYS A 206 -14.49 -3.03 8.74
N THR A 207 -14.26 -3.12 10.04
CA THR A 207 -15.20 -2.63 11.07
C THR A 207 -15.35 -1.11 10.99
N LEU A 208 -14.24 -0.36 11.00
CA LEU A 208 -14.28 1.10 10.87
C LEU A 208 -14.74 1.58 9.49
N ALA A 209 -14.35 0.88 8.42
CA ALA A 209 -14.78 1.18 7.05
C ALA A 209 -16.31 1.08 6.91
N LYS A 210 -16.92 0.00 7.43
CA LYS A 210 -18.38 -0.16 7.43
C LYS A 210 -19.10 0.88 8.30
N ALA A 211 -18.44 1.38 9.34
CA ALA A 211 -18.97 2.43 10.18
C ALA A 211 -18.79 3.84 9.56
N GLY A 212 -18.01 3.98 8.49
CA GLY A 212 -17.69 5.27 7.89
C GLY A 212 -16.82 6.14 8.81
N LEU A 213 -15.93 5.52 9.60
CA LEU A 213 -15.11 6.18 10.62
C LEU A 213 -13.62 6.24 10.26
N LEU A 214 -13.26 5.95 9.00
CA LEU A 214 -11.91 6.10 8.49
C LEU A 214 -11.76 7.46 7.80
N TYR A 215 -10.62 8.11 8.03
CA TYR A 215 -10.23 9.29 7.26
C TYR A 215 -9.75 8.87 5.86
N GLY A 216 -10.15 9.60 4.82
CA GLY A 216 -9.67 9.37 3.46
C GLY A 216 -10.77 9.37 2.39
N PRO A 217 -10.45 8.86 1.19
CA PRO A 217 -9.23 8.12 0.84
C PRO A 217 -7.98 9.00 0.81
N PHE A 218 -6.85 8.52 1.36
CA PHE A 218 -5.61 9.29 1.45
C PHE A 218 -4.35 8.57 0.95
N ALA A 219 -4.37 7.24 0.89
CA ALA A 219 -3.15 6.45 0.74
C ALA A 219 -2.40 6.74 -0.58
N GLN A 220 -3.13 6.97 -1.67
CA GLN A 220 -2.54 7.31 -2.97
C GLN A 220 -2.07 8.77 -3.06
N ALA A 221 -2.60 9.67 -2.21
CA ALA A 221 -2.20 11.07 -2.17
C ALA A 221 -0.80 11.29 -1.57
N LEU A 222 -0.30 10.30 -0.82
CA LEU A 222 1.00 10.37 -0.15
C LEU A 222 2.14 10.44 -1.18
N PRO A 223 3.17 11.28 -0.99
CA PRO A 223 4.26 11.43 -1.98
C PRO A 223 4.99 10.14 -2.35
N ASN A 224 5.04 9.18 -1.41
CA ASN A 224 5.70 7.89 -1.59
C ASN A 224 4.75 6.80 -2.11
N SER A 225 3.47 7.10 -2.35
CA SER A 225 2.52 6.14 -2.95
C SER A 225 2.97 5.65 -4.32
N LYS A 226 3.80 6.43 -5.03
CA LYS A 226 4.46 6.06 -6.29
C LYS A 226 5.38 4.83 -6.20
N TYR A 227 5.73 4.38 -5.00
CA TYR A 227 6.54 3.17 -4.76
C TYR A 227 5.69 1.96 -4.38
N VAL A 228 4.38 2.14 -4.29
CA VAL A 228 3.45 1.07 -3.91
C VAL A 228 2.84 0.50 -5.18
N ASN A 229 2.89 -0.82 -5.31
CA ASN A 229 2.21 -1.53 -6.39
C ASN A 229 0.71 -1.63 -6.11
N TRP A 230 -0.06 -0.60 -6.46
CA TRP A 230 -1.51 -0.54 -6.19
C TRP A 230 -2.35 -1.59 -6.95
N ASP A 231 -1.77 -2.26 -7.95
CA ASP A 231 -2.42 -3.35 -8.66
C ASP A 231 -2.29 -4.71 -7.93
N ASP A 232 -1.47 -4.79 -6.87
CA ASP A 232 -1.34 -5.99 -6.05
C ASP A 232 -2.67 -6.29 -5.32
N PRO A 233 -3.31 -7.44 -5.58
CA PRO A 233 -4.53 -7.83 -4.88
C PRO A 233 -4.36 -7.91 -3.36
N ALA A 234 -3.16 -8.19 -2.84
CA ALA A 234 -2.88 -8.21 -1.41
C ALA A 234 -2.88 -6.80 -0.78
N LEU A 235 -2.74 -5.74 -1.59
CA LEU A 235 -2.84 -4.35 -1.16
C LEU A 235 -4.22 -3.75 -1.47
N ALA A 236 -4.86 -4.18 -2.55
CA ALA A 236 -6.21 -3.74 -2.91
C ALA A 236 -7.28 -4.28 -1.94
N PHE A 237 -7.02 -5.41 -1.29
CA PHE A 237 -7.93 -6.05 -0.34
C PHE A 237 -7.22 -6.40 0.97
N ASP A 238 -7.77 -5.96 2.10
CA ASP A 238 -7.37 -6.43 3.42
C ASP A 238 -8.43 -7.40 3.98
N PHE A 239 -8.02 -8.64 4.25
CA PHE A 239 -8.88 -9.77 4.64
C PHE A 239 -10.10 -9.93 3.72
N GLY A 240 -9.89 -9.70 2.42
CA GLY A 240 -10.91 -9.78 1.38
C GLY A 240 -11.91 -8.62 1.37
N TYR A 241 -11.65 -7.54 2.09
CA TYR A 241 -12.44 -6.30 2.06
C TYR A 241 -11.68 -5.23 1.27
N PRO A 242 -12.33 -4.51 0.33
CA PRO A 242 -11.67 -3.46 -0.45
C PRO A 242 -11.08 -2.36 0.44
N VAL A 243 -9.82 -1.98 0.19
CA VAL A 243 -9.13 -0.93 0.92
C VAL A 243 -9.58 0.47 0.46
N ASP A 244 -9.85 0.63 -0.84
CA ASP A 244 -10.35 1.87 -1.47
C ASP A 244 -9.55 3.15 -1.09
N GLY A 245 -8.27 3.01 -0.75
CA GLY A 245 -7.38 4.12 -0.38
C GLY A 245 -7.53 4.65 1.05
N TYR A 246 -8.28 3.96 1.92
CA TYR A 246 -8.48 4.33 3.33
C TYR A 246 -7.41 3.77 4.30
N GLU A 247 -6.46 3.00 3.79
CA GLU A 247 -5.32 2.49 4.54
C GLU A 247 -4.06 2.57 3.68
N SER A 248 -2.93 2.92 4.32
CA SER A 248 -1.61 2.89 3.69
C SER A 248 -0.88 1.62 4.14
N PRO A 249 -0.29 0.84 3.21
CA PRO A 249 0.44 -0.36 3.58
C PRO A 249 1.70 -0.01 4.39
N TRP A 250 1.91 -0.73 5.50
CA TRP A 250 3.09 -0.59 6.35
C TRP A 250 4.08 -1.75 6.15
N GLY A 251 3.58 -2.96 5.99
CA GLY A 251 4.37 -4.17 5.83
C GLY A 251 3.50 -5.36 5.45
N HIS A 252 4.15 -6.42 5.00
CA HIS A 252 3.50 -7.67 4.60
C HIS A 252 3.98 -8.79 5.53
N ALA A 253 3.04 -9.61 6.01
CA ALA A 253 3.35 -10.83 6.75
C ALA A 253 3.19 -12.04 5.82
N GLN A 254 4.23 -12.87 5.73
CA GLN A 254 4.23 -14.07 4.91
C GLN A 254 4.54 -15.29 5.78
N PHE A 255 3.78 -16.37 5.60
CA PHE A 255 4.15 -17.66 6.17
C PHE A 255 5.34 -18.24 5.41
N VAL A 256 6.39 -18.55 6.15
CA VAL A 256 7.60 -19.18 5.63
C VAL A 256 7.83 -20.51 6.34
N MET A 257 8.44 -21.46 5.63
CA MET A 257 8.94 -22.69 6.26
C MET A 257 10.40 -22.48 6.65
N GLU A 258 10.65 -22.31 7.94
CA GLU A 258 12.00 -22.33 8.48
C GLU A 258 12.42 -23.77 8.80
N PHE A 259 13.63 -24.16 8.41
CA PHE A 259 14.15 -25.49 8.67
C PHE A 259 15.67 -25.49 8.88
N ASP A 260 16.15 -26.42 9.69
CA ASP A 260 17.58 -26.66 9.91
C ASP A 260 18.12 -27.60 8.81
N THR A 261 18.97 -27.09 7.94
CA THR A 261 19.58 -27.86 6.84
C THR A 261 20.44 -29.02 7.34
N ALA A 262 20.98 -28.97 8.57
CA ALA A 262 21.68 -30.10 9.16
C ALA A 262 20.73 -31.26 9.54
N GLN A 263 19.43 -30.97 9.73
CA GLN A 263 18.40 -31.94 10.09
C GLN A 263 17.59 -32.43 8.89
N VAL A 264 17.35 -31.55 7.92
CA VAL A 264 16.46 -31.79 6.77
C VAL A 264 17.24 -32.02 5.47
N GLY A 265 18.47 -31.55 5.37
CA GLY A 265 19.24 -31.44 4.13
C GLY A 265 19.01 -30.09 3.43
N ASP A 266 19.57 -29.92 2.23
CA ASP A 266 19.51 -28.66 1.48
C ASP A 266 18.15 -28.37 0.82
N THR A 267 17.18 -29.29 0.92
CA THR A 267 15.88 -29.15 0.27
C THR A 267 14.76 -29.58 1.21
N ALA A 268 13.90 -28.63 1.57
CA ALA A 268 12.69 -28.87 2.35
C ALA A 268 11.53 -29.37 1.47
N PRO A 269 10.53 -30.04 2.05
CA PRO A 269 9.30 -30.40 1.32
C PRO A 269 8.62 -29.17 0.72
N ALA A 270 8.33 -29.21 -0.58
CA ALA A 270 7.76 -28.08 -1.33
C ALA A 270 6.23 -28.17 -1.49
N THR A 271 5.62 -29.29 -1.10
CA THR A 271 4.17 -29.53 -1.18
C THR A 271 3.63 -29.99 0.16
N PHE A 272 2.32 -29.81 0.38
CA PHE A 272 1.67 -30.30 1.60
C PHE A 272 1.73 -31.82 1.70
N GLU A 273 1.64 -32.52 0.56
CA GLU A 273 1.76 -33.97 0.48
C GLU A 273 3.17 -34.44 0.87
N ASP A 274 4.21 -33.80 0.35
CA ASP A 274 5.60 -34.11 0.70
C ASP A 274 5.89 -33.77 2.16
N LEU A 275 5.36 -32.65 2.65
CA LEU A 275 5.49 -32.27 4.06
C LEU A 275 4.84 -33.30 4.97
N ALA A 276 3.62 -33.75 4.66
CA ALA A 276 2.93 -34.77 5.43
C ALA A 276 3.68 -36.12 5.43
N ALA A 277 4.21 -36.54 4.28
CA ALA A 277 5.03 -37.74 4.18
C ALA A 277 6.32 -37.61 5.00
N TRP A 278 6.96 -36.44 4.96
CA TRP A 278 8.17 -36.15 5.72
C TRP A 278 7.90 -36.20 7.24
N ILE A 279 6.80 -35.61 7.70
CA ILE A 279 6.40 -35.62 9.12
C ILE A 279 6.19 -37.06 9.61
N HIS A 280 5.49 -37.90 8.85
CA HIS A 280 5.27 -39.30 9.21
C HIS A 280 6.58 -40.10 9.26
N ALA A 281 7.53 -39.81 8.37
CA ALA A 281 8.84 -40.45 8.36
C ALA A 281 9.78 -39.93 9.47
N ASN A 282 9.54 -38.73 10.01
CA ASN A 282 10.41 -38.03 10.95
C ASN A 282 9.65 -37.61 12.24
N PRO A 283 9.17 -38.57 13.06
CA PRO A 283 8.39 -38.25 14.25
C PRO A 283 9.18 -37.36 15.22
N GLY A 284 8.56 -36.25 15.64
CA GLY A 284 9.14 -35.29 16.58
C GLY A 284 10.09 -34.25 15.98
N LYS A 285 10.25 -34.21 14.66
CA LYS A 285 11.11 -33.22 13.96
C LYS A 285 10.37 -32.06 13.31
N PHE A 286 9.05 -32.01 13.44
CA PHE A 286 8.21 -30.93 12.92
C PHE A 286 7.48 -30.25 14.08
N THR A 287 7.41 -28.93 14.02
CA THR A 287 6.63 -28.10 14.93
C THR A 287 6.01 -26.95 14.15
N TYR A 288 4.96 -26.36 14.72
CA TYR A 288 4.31 -25.15 14.25
C TYR A 288 3.94 -24.31 15.47
N PRO A 289 3.77 -22.98 15.33
CA PRO A 289 3.21 -22.17 16.40
C PRO A 289 1.85 -22.74 16.84
N ALA A 290 1.54 -22.64 18.13
CA ALA A 290 0.31 -23.23 18.65
C ALA A 290 -0.80 -22.19 18.67
N ILE A 291 -1.96 -22.53 18.09
CA ILE A 291 -3.20 -21.77 18.25
C ILE A 291 -3.40 -21.42 19.74
N PRO A 292 -3.63 -20.15 20.11
CA PRO A 292 -4.07 -19.04 19.26
C PRO A 292 -2.96 -18.06 18.85
N ASP A 293 -1.70 -18.48 18.78
CA ASP A 293 -0.62 -17.59 18.32
C ASP A 293 -0.95 -17.03 16.93
N PHE A 294 -0.76 -15.73 16.73
CA PHE A 294 -1.11 -15.08 15.47
C PHE A 294 -0.21 -15.53 14.30
N THR A 295 0.91 -16.17 14.62
CA THR A 295 1.83 -16.79 13.65
C THR A 295 1.53 -18.27 13.38
N GLY A 296 0.51 -18.87 14.00
CA GLY A 296 0.07 -20.26 13.77
C GLY A 296 -0.65 -20.92 14.94
#